data_AF-A0A1N7SCD9-F1
#
_entry.id   AF-A0A1N7SCD9-F1
#
_cell.length_a   1.000
_cell.length_b   1.000
_cell.length_c   1.000
_cell.angle_alpha   90.00
_cell.angle_beta   90.00
_cell.angle_gamma   90.00
#
_symmetry.space_group_name_H-M   'P 1'
#
loop_
_entity.id
_entity.type
_entity.pdbx_description
1 polymer ?
#
loop_
_entity_poly.entity_id
_entity_poly.type
_entity_poly.pdbx_seq_one_letter_code
_entity_poly.pdbx_strand_id
1 'polypeptide(L)'
;MTALLASVRSTEEALDAAAAGADLIDLKEPLEGALGGVRTDDLWRIAHALRARYPVKPISATIGDLPPDALDTIAARVAEVGDAGVDFVKVGVMPGPHARACLTHLAGLDATVLPVLLSDDGIDASLVDHAATLGFEGIVFDTAGKMGRTLFDCIDGATLARYIATIRASGAMACIAGSLGWPQLDQIRTLAPDVAGFRTALCENGRTSRLDPRRVAQWADALHHAAPSAAA
;
A
#
# COMPACT_ATOMS: atom_id res chain seq x y z
N MET A 1 -5.43 5.22 -15.42
CA MET A 1 -6.45 4.99 -14.37
C MET A 1 -5.71 4.55 -13.12
N THR A 2 -6.07 5.07 -11.95
CA THR A 2 -5.46 4.67 -10.67
C THR A 2 -6.29 3.57 -10.02
N ALA A 3 -5.66 2.46 -9.66
CA ALA A 3 -6.33 1.36 -8.98
C ALA A 3 -6.60 1.67 -7.50
N LEU A 4 -7.76 1.27 -6.99
CA LEU A 4 -8.12 1.40 -5.58
C LEU A 4 -7.58 0.21 -4.78
N LEU A 5 -6.69 0.48 -3.82
CA LEU A 5 -6.31 -0.46 -2.79
C LEU A 5 -7.08 -0.20 -1.49
N ALA A 6 -7.82 -1.20 -1.01
CA ALA A 6 -8.57 -1.13 0.24
C ALA A 6 -7.86 -1.94 1.33
N SER A 7 -7.40 -1.27 2.40
CA SER A 7 -6.88 -1.94 3.57
C SER A 7 -8.01 -2.45 4.47
N VAL A 8 -8.00 -3.75 4.75
CA VAL A 8 -9.02 -4.50 5.50
C VAL A 8 -8.39 -5.32 6.62
N ARG A 9 -9.19 -5.61 7.66
CA ARG A 9 -8.74 -6.38 8.84
C ARG A 9 -9.47 -7.71 9.06
N SER A 10 -10.52 -8.00 8.29
CA SER A 10 -11.33 -9.21 8.47
C SER A 10 -11.86 -9.74 7.15
N THR A 11 -12.35 -10.99 7.19
CA THR A 11 -12.95 -11.65 6.03
C THR A 11 -14.16 -10.88 5.50
N GLU A 12 -14.99 -10.36 6.39
CA GLU A 12 -16.18 -9.59 6.04
C GLU A 12 -15.80 -8.29 5.34
N GLU A 13 -14.83 -7.54 5.88
CA GLU A 13 -14.36 -6.30 5.23
C GLU A 13 -13.72 -6.58 3.87
N ALA A 14 -12.97 -7.67 3.75
CA ALA A 14 -12.32 -8.08 2.51
C ALA A 14 -13.34 -8.37 1.40
N LEU A 15 -14.37 -9.16 1.71
CA LEU A 15 -15.44 -9.50 0.78
C LEU A 15 -16.28 -8.28 0.42
N ASP A 16 -16.58 -7.43 1.40
CA ASP A 16 -17.31 -6.17 1.23
C ASP A 16 -16.55 -5.21 0.30
N ALA A 17 -15.25 -5.01 0.54
CA ALA A 17 -14.40 -4.13 -0.27
C ALA A 17 -14.27 -4.66 -1.71
N ALA A 18 -14.06 -5.97 -1.88
CA ALA A 18 -14.00 -6.58 -3.21
C ALA A 18 -15.33 -6.44 -3.97
N ALA A 19 -16.47 -6.67 -3.30
CA ALA A 19 -17.80 -6.51 -3.89
C ALA A 19 -18.10 -5.05 -4.28
N ALA A 20 -17.59 -4.10 -3.50
CA ALA A 20 -17.78 -2.68 -3.70
C ALA A 20 -16.82 -2.05 -4.73
N GLY A 21 -15.96 -2.84 -5.38
CA GLY A 21 -15.13 -2.38 -6.49
C GLY A 21 -13.69 -2.03 -6.14
N ALA A 22 -13.17 -2.41 -4.96
CA ALA A 22 -11.74 -2.31 -4.70
C ALA A 22 -10.95 -3.18 -5.69
N ASP A 23 -9.91 -2.62 -6.30
CA ASP A 23 -9.09 -3.30 -7.30
C ASP A 23 -8.08 -4.25 -6.66
N LEU A 24 -7.54 -3.88 -5.50
CA LEU A 24 -6.57 -4.64 -4.70
C LEU A 24 -7.02 -4.66 -3.23
N ILE A 25 -6.96 -5.84 -2.60
CA ILE A 25 -7.29 -6.00 -1.19
C ILE A 25 -6.02 -6.12 -0.35
N ASP A 26 -5.89 -5.29 0.66
CA ASP A 26 -4.70 -5.23 1.52
C ASP A 26 -5.02 -5.67 2.95
N LEU A 27 -4.40 -6.75 3.41
CA LEU A 27 -4.60 -7.30 4.74
C LEU A 27 -3.62 -6.64 5.71
N LYS A 28 -4.16 -5.83 6.63
CA LYS A 28 -3.36 -5.21 7.70
C LYS A 28 -4.16 -4.98 8.97
N GLU A 29 -3.47 -4.89 10.10
CA GLU A 29 -4.05 -4.59 11.41
C GLU A 29 -3.56 -3.22 11.92
N PRO A 30 -4.37 -2.15 11.75
CA PRO A 30 -4.08 -0.80 12.24
C PRO A 30 -3.74 -0.68 13.73
N LEU A 31 -4.21 -1.60 14.58
CA LEU A 31 -3.94 -1.58 16.02
C LEU A 31 -2.52 -2.05 16.36
N GLU A 32 -1.88 -2.80 15.46
CA GLU A 32 -0.51 -3.31 15.61
C GLU A 32 0.53 -2.43 14.89
N GLY A 33 0.15 -1.20 14.51
CA GLY A 33 1.06 -0.20 13.96
C GLY A 33 0.68 0.36 12.58
N ALA A 34 1.66 0.93 11.89
CA ALA A 34 1.48 1.52 10.57
C ALA A 34 1.25 0.47 9.50
N LEU A 35 2.12 -0.54 9.48
CA LEU A 35 2.08 -1.75 8.64
C LEU A 35 1.87 -2.99 9.51
N GLY A 36 1.19 -2.85 10.65
CA GLY A 36 0.80 -3.96 11.52
C GLY A 36 0.19 -5.12 10.73
N GLY A 37 0.71 -6.33 10.95
CA GLY A 37 0.26 -7.53 10.24
C GLY A 37 -1.01 -8.11 10.87
N VAL A 38 -1.88 -8.67 10.04
CA VAL A 38 -2.96 -9.55 10.55
C VAL A 38 -2.32 -10.85 11.06
N ARG A 39 -2.92 -11.49 12.07
CA ARG A 39 -2.45 -12.78 12.59
C ARG A 39 -2.40 -13.82 11.47
N THR A 40 -1.39 -14.68 11.47
CA THR A 40 -1.14 -15.67 10.40
C THR A 40 -2.34 -16.57 10.12
N ASP A 41 -2.99 -17.12 11.15
CA ASP A 41 -4.19 -17.96 11.00
C ASP A 41 -5.34 -17.20 10.32
N ASP A 42 -5.47 -15.91 10.62
CA ASP A 42 -6.49 -15.05 10.01
C ASP A 42 -6.10 -14.64 8.58
N LEU A 43 -4.82 -14.39 8.29
CA LEU A 43 -4.34 -14.09 6.94
C LEU A 43 -4.75 -15.19 5.96
N TRP A 44 -4.42 -16.45 6.27
CA TRP A 44 -4.79 -17.58 5.43
C TRP A 44 -6.32 -17.68 5.25
N ARG A 45 -7.08 -17.52 6.34
CA ARG A 45 -8.55 -17.60 6.32
C ARG A 45 -9.17 -16.51 5.44
N ILE A 46 -8.66 -15.28 5.52
CA ILE A 46 -9.14 -14.15 4.73
C ILE A 46 -8.77 -14.35 3.26
N ALA A 47 -7.52 -14.68 2.96
CA ALA A 47 -7.04 -14.91 1.59
C ALA A 47 -7.82 -16.05 0.92
N HIS A 48 -8.00 -17.17 1.62
CA HIS A 48 -8.77 -18.31 1.10
C HIS A 48 -10.23 -17.94 0.81
N ALA A 49 -10.90 -17.23 1.71
CA ALA A 49 -12.28 -16.78 1.50
C ALA A 49 -12.41 -15.81 0.32
N LEU A 50 -11.45 -14.88 0.18
CA LEU A 50 -11.38 -13.97 -0.97
C LEU A 50 -11.20 -14.75 -2.27
N ARG A 51 -10.25 -15.68 -2.34
CA ARG A 51 -9.99 -16.50 -3.54
C ARG A 51 -11.20 -17.34 -3.95
N ALA A 52 -11.94 -17.89 -3.00
CA ALA A 52 -13.14 -18.67 -3.28
C ALA A 52 -14.24 -17.86 -3.99
N ARG A 53 -14.30 -16.54 -3.76
CA ARG A 53 -15.31 -15.65 -4.36
C ARG A 53 -14.78 -14.81 -5.52
N TYR A 54 -13.52 -14.42 -5.47
CA TYR A 54 -12.83 -13.54 -6.40
C TYR A 54 -11.44 -14.12 -6.75
N PRO A 55 -11.36 -15.18 -7.58
CA PRO A 55 -10.14 -15.97 -7.78
C PRO A 55 -8.92 -15.14 -8.21
N VAL A 56 -9.14 -14.12 -9.05
CA VAL A 56 -8.09 -13.30 -9.66
C VAL A 56 -7.90 -11.93 -8.99
N LYS A 57 -8.57 -11.65 -7.87
CA LYS A 57 -8.47 -10.34 -7.20
C LYS A 57 -7.10 -10.21 -6.51
N PRO A 58 -6.26 -9.20 -6.84
CA PRO A 58 -4.96 -9.07 -6.19
C PRO A 58 -5.07 -8.87 -4.68
N ILE A 59 -4.27 -9.60 -3.91
CA ILE A 59 -4.21 -9.58 -2.45
C ILE A 59 -2.80 -9.19 -2.03
N SER A 60 -2.68 -8.18 -1.18
CA SER A 60 -1.43 -7.85 -0.51
C SER A 60 -1.58 -8.01 1.01
N ALA A 61 -0.49 -8.22 1.73
CA ALA A 61 -0.50 -8.21 3.19
C ALA A 61 0.80 -7.64 3.75
N THR A 62 0.74 -6.99 4.90
CA THR A 62 1.92 -6.44 5.58
C THR A 62 2.52 -7.45 6.56
N ILE A 63 3.85 -7.42 6.74
CA ILE A 63 4.55 -8.32 7.66
C ILE A 63 4.58 -7.84 9.13
N GLY A 64 4.03 -6.66 9.41
CA GLY A 64 4.23 -5.95 10.68
C GLY A 64 5.32 -4.88 10.60
N ASP A 65 5.36 -4.02 11.62
CA ASP A 65 6.40 -3.01 11.77
C ASP A 65 7.66 -3.64 12.36
N LEU A 66 8.73 -3.73 11.57
CA LEU A 66 10.03 -4.29 11.97
C LEU A 66 11.17 -3.29 11.73
N PRO A 67 12.23 -3.30 12.55
CA PRO A 67 13.44 -2.53 12.26
C PRO A 67 14.08 -2.94 10.92
N PRO A 68 14.58 -2.00 10.12
CA PRO A 68 15.13 -2.28 8.78
C PRO A 68 16.41 -3.13 8.80
N ASP A 69 17.06 -3.27 9.94
CA ASP A 69 18.26 -4.11 10.14
C ASP A 69 17.94 -5.53 10.65
N ALA A 70 16.69 -5.83 10.99
CA ALA A 70 16.25 -7.16 11.44
C ALA A 70 16.02 -8.13 10.26
N LEU A 71 17.01 -8.26 9.36
CA LEU A 71 16.87 -8.92 8.06
C LEU A 71 16.37 -10.37 8.15
N ASP A 72 16.92 -11.19 9.06
CA ASP A 72 16.49 -12.58 9.23
C ASP A 72 15.02 -12.69 9.69
N THR A 73 14.60 -11.80 10.59
CA THR A 73 13.21 -11.74 11.06
C THR A 73 12.28 -11.27 9.94
N ILE A 74 12.71 -10.29 9.14
CA ILE A 74 11.97 -9.82 7.98
C ILE A 74 11.78 -10.97 6.98
N ALA A 75 12.85 -11.69 6.62
CA ALA A 75 12.78 -12.82 5.69
C ALA A 75 11.82 -13.91 6.19
N ALA A 76 11.90 -14.28 7.47
CA ALA A 76 11.01 -15.26 8.07
C ALA A 76 9.53 -14.83 7.99
N ARG A 77 9.23 -13.57 8.29
CA ARG A 77 7.86 -13.04 8.18
C ARG A 77 7.38 -12.91 6.74
N VAL A 78 8.26 -12.55 5.81
CA VAL A 78 7.93 -12.50 4.39
C VAL A 78 7.51 -13.87 3.87
N ALA A 79 8.26 -14.91 4.22
CA ALA A 79 7.91 -16.29 3.87
C ALA A 79 6.55 -16.70 4.47
N GLU A 80 6.35 -16.47 5.77
CA GLU A 80 5.10 -16.79 6.47
C GLU A 80 3.88 -16.09 5.85
N VAL A 81 4.00 -14.80 5.50
CA VAL A 81 2.91 -14.04 4.87
C VAL A 81 2.70 -14.50 3.42
N GLY A 82 3.77 -14.77 2.67
CA GLY A 82 3.68 -15.30 1.30
C GLY A 82 2.94 -16.64 1.25
N ASP A 83 3.24 -17.55 2.17
CA ASP A 83 2.61 -18.87 2.27
C ASP A 83 1.11 -18.81 2.61
N ALA A 84 0.60 -17.67 3.09
CA ALA A 84 -0.82 -17.46 3.35
C ALA A 84 -1.67 -17.30 2.06
N GLY A 85 -1.04 -17.22 0.88
CA GLY A 85 -1.73 -17.15 -0.41
C GLY A 85 -2.03 -15.73 -0.91
N VAL A 86 -1.21 -14.76 -0.49
CA VAL A 86 -1.23 -13.38 -1.01
C VAL A 86 -0.35 -13.26 -2.25
N ASP A 87 -0.65 -12.31 -3.13
CA ASP A 87 0.17 -12.04 -4.32
C ASP A 87 1.36 -11.13 -4.00
N PHE A 88 1.19 -10.26 -3.00
CA PHE A 88 2.19 -9.24 -2.64
C PHE A 88 2.44 -9.19 -1.14
N VAL A 89 3.70 -9.19 -0.74
CA VAL A 89 4.11 -9.02 0.65
C VAL A 89 4.67 -7.61 0.85
N LYS A 90 4.08 -6.83 1.75
CA LYS A 90 4.50 -5.45 2.03
C LYS A 90 5.42 -5.36 3.24
N VAL A 91 6.56 -4.69 3.04
CA VAL A 91 7.58 -4.52 4.07
C VAL A 91 7.94 -3.04 4.23
N GLY A 92 7.87 -2.53 5.46
CA GLY A 92 8.27 -1.17 5.78
C GLY A 92 9.77 -0.94 5.66
N VAL A 93 10.15 0.13 5.00
CA VAL A 93 11.54 0.60 4.89
C VAL A 93 11.59 2.05 5.38
N MET A 94 12.13 2.24 6.58
CA MET A 94 12.39 3.56 7.14
C MET A 94 13.66 4.17 6.54
N PRO A 95 13.66 5.46 6.15
CA PRO A 95 14.87 6.17 5.79
C PRO A 95 15.92 6.10 6.90
N GLY A 96 17.19 5.92 6.51
CA GLY A 96 18.28 5.81 7.47
C GLY A 96 19.41 4.91 6.95
N PRO A 97 20.43 4.66 7.80
CA PRO A 97 21.65 3.95 7.40
C PRO A 97 21.40 2.51 6.92
N HIS A 98 20.32 1.87 7.36
CA HIS A 98 19.99 0.48 7.00
C HIS A 98 19.04 0.36 5.80
N ALA A 99 18.46 1.46 5.31
CA ALA A 99 17.40 1.42 4.30
C ALA A 99 17.85 0.76 2.98
N ARG A 100 19.04 1.11 2.47
CA ARG A 100 19.58 0.54 1.24
C ARG A 100 19.87 -0.96 1.37
N ALA A 101 20.45 -1.38 2.50
CA ALA A 101 20.74 -2.79 2.77
C ALA A 101 19.45 -3.61 2.89
N CYS A 102 18.44 -3.07 3.57
CA CYS A 102 17.11 -3.67 3.67
C CYS A 102 16.51 -3.86 2.27
N LEU A 103 16.47 -2.82 1.42
CA LEU A 103 15.95 -2.94 0.05
C LEU A 103 16.68 -4.03 -0.75
N THR A 104 18.01 -4.04 -0.72
CA THR A 104 18.79 -5.07 -1.44
C THR A 104 18.47 -6.47 -0.93
N HIS A 105 18.26 -6.64 0.38
CA HIS A 105 17.87 -7.91 0.97
C HIS A 105 16.47 -8.34 0.51
N LEU A 106 15.49 -7.44 0.54
CA LEU A 106 14.11 -7.71 0.12
C LEU A 106 14.02 -8.16 -1.34
N ALA A 107 14.85 -7.60 -2.22
CA ALA A 107 14.88 -7.94 -3.64
C ALA A 107 15.37 -9.37 -3.92
N GLY A 108 16.02 -10.01 -2.94
CA GLY A 108 16.51 -11.38 -3.06
C GLY A 108 15.61 -12.44 -2.42
N LEU A 109 14.44 -12.07 -1.91
CA LEU A 109 13.50 -13.01 -1.29
C LEU A 109 12.61 -13.68 -2.34
N ASP A 110 12.13 -14.90 -2.04
CA ASP A 110 11.34 -15.70 -2.99
C ASP A 110 9.92 -15.16 -3.21
N ALA A 111 9.33 -14.49 -2.20
CA ALA A 111 8.01 -13.88 -2.32
C ALA A 111 8.08 -12.56 -3.11
N THR A 112 7.00 -12.20 -3.82
CA THR A 112 6.89 -10.89 -4.45
C THR A 112 6.73 -9.80 -3.39
N VAL A 113 7.84 -9.15 -3.04
CA VAL A 113 7.87 -8.07 -2.05
C VAL A 113 7.58 -6.72 -2.69
N LEU A 114 6.72 -5.93 -2.05
CA LEU A 114 6.53 -4.50 -2.30
C LEU A 114 7.14 -3.69 -1.14
N PRO A 115 8.31 -3.05 -1.30
CA PRO A 115 8.85 -2.17 -0.28
C PRO A 115 7.94 -0.95 -0.08
N VAL A 116 7.66 -0.66 1.19
CA VAL A 116 6.89 0.52 1.63
C VAL A 116 7.86 1.55 2.20
N LEU A 117 8.19 2.56 1.41
CA LEU A 117 9.02 3.69 1.81
C LEU A 117 8.22 4.60 2.76
N LEU A 118 8.54 4.51 4.04
CA LEU A 118 7.86 5.27 5.10
C LEU A 118 8.35 6.72 5.07
N SER A 119 7.45 7.63 4.70
CA SER A 119 7.77 8.95 4.14
C SER A 119 7.58 10.12 5.11
N ASP A 120 7.33 9.88 6.40
CA ASP A 120 6.94 10.90 7.38
C ASP A 120 7.85 12.14 7.42
N ASP A 121 9.16 11.89 7.30
CA ASP A 121 10.23 12.90 7.32
C ASP A 121 10.79 13.19 5.91
N GLY A 122 10.04 12.80 4.87
CA GLY A 122 10.45 12.83 3.48
C GLY A 122 11.25 11.58 3.06
N ILE A 123 11.60 11.51 1.77
CA ILE A 123 12.39 10.42 1.18
C ILE A 123 13.49 11.01 0.30
N ASP A 124 14.71 10.52 0.47
CA ASP A 124 15.84 10.82 -0.41
C ASP A 124 15.64 10.16 -1.78
N ALA A 125 15.84 10.95 -2.85
CA ALA A 125 15.83 10.48 -4.23
C ALA A 125 16.78 9.29 -4.45
N SER A 126 17.95 9.28 -3.79
CA SER A 126 18.94 8.21 -3.94
C SER A 126 18.43 6.84 -3.46
N LEU A 127 17.48 6.83 -2.52
CA LEU A 127 16.84 5.62 -2.02
C LEU A 127 15.78 5.11 -3.01
N VAL A 128 15.00 6.03 -3.61
CA VAL A 128 14.02 5.70 -4.65
C VAL A 128 14.72 5.15 -5.89
N ASP A 129 15.78 5.83 -6.34
CA ASP A 129 16.58 5.38 -7.49
C ASP A 129 17.16 3.98 -7.23
N HIS A 130 17.67 3.72 -6.03
CA HIS A 130 18.16 2.39 -5.65
C HIS A 130 17.04 1.35 -5.70
N ALA A 131 15.89 1.60 -5.08
CA ALA A 131 14.75 0.69 -5.10
C ALA A 131 14.30 0.37 -6.55
N ALA A 132 14.27 1.38 -7.43
CA ALA A 132 13.88 1.21 -8.83
C ALA A 132 14.85 0.30 -9.60
N THR A 133 16.13 0.20 -9.21
CA THR A 133 17.10 -0.70 -9.86
C THR A 133 17.00 -2.16 -9.43
N LEU A 134 16.22 -2.47 -8.39
CA LEU A 134 16.18 -3.79 -7.76
C LEU A 134 15.10 -4.73 -8.32
N GLY A 135 14.31 -4.29 -9.31
CA GLY A 135 13.37 -5.17 -10.01
C GLY A 135 12.11 -5.55 -9.21
N PHE A 136 11.71 -4.74 -8.22
CA PHE A 136 10.43 -4.93 -7.53
C PHE A 136 9.23 -4.77 -8.48
N GLU A 137 8.14 -5.51 -8.26
CA GLU A 137 6.90 -5.34 -9.01
C GLU A 137 6.17 -4.02 -8.70
N GLY A 138 6.45 -3.44 -7.54
CA GLY A 138 5.93 -2.12 -7.16
C GLY A 138 6.61 -1.56 -5.94
N ILE A 139 6.60 -0.23 -5.82
CA ILE A 139 7.17 0.52 -4.70
C ILE A 139 6.07 1.41 -4.13
N VAL A 140 5.90 1.37 -2.81
CA VAL A 140 4.81 2.06 -2.10
C VAL A 140 5.37 3.23 -1.29
N PHE A 141 4.77 4.41 -1.41
CA PHE A 141 4.95 5.51 -0.46
C PHE A 141 3.81 5.51 0.55
N ASP A 142 4.10 5.44 1.86
CA ASP A 142 3.10 5.52 2.94
C ASP A 142 3.68 6.34 4.10
N THR A 143 2.84 6.66 5.09
CA THR A 143 3.26 7.27 6.35
C THR A 143 3.12 6.29 7.50
N ALA A 144 4.09 6.27 8.41
CA ALA A 144 4.04 5.55 9.67
C ALA A 144 3.17 6.29 10.70
N GLY A 145 3.44 7.59 10.85
CA GLY A 145 2.75 8.49 11.76
C GLY A 145 1.30 8.71 11.38
N LYS A 146 0.44 8.73 12.40
CA LYS A 146 -1.02 8.96 12.23
C LYS A 146 -1.48 10.25 12.91
N MET A 147 -0.58 11.24 12.97
CA MET A 147 -0.83 12.56 13.57
C MET A 147 -1.56 13.54 12.62
N GLY A 148 -2.46 13.03 11.77
CA GLY A 148 -3.24 13.86 10.85
C GLY A 148 -2.49 14.40 9.62
N ARG A 149 -1.21 14.06 9.44
CA ARG A 149 -0.46 14.35 8.20
C ARG A 149 -0.74 13.30 7.12
N THR A 150 -0.85 13.77 5.90
CA THR A 150 -0.96 12.98 4.67
C THR A 150 0.39 12.86 3.97
N LEU A 151 0.52 11.95 3.01
CA LEU A 151 1.71 11.83 2.18
C LEU A 151 2.09 13.17 1.51
N PHE A 152 1.10 13.96 1.11
CA PHE A 152 1.29 15.26 0.46
C PHE A 152 1.78 16.35 1.41
N ASP A 153 1.71 16.13 2.73
CA ASP A 153 2.31 16.99 3.75
C ASP A 153 3.77 16.59 4.06
N CYS A 154 4.23 15.47 3.50
CA CYS A 154 5.55 14.90 3.72
C CYS A 154 6.45 15.05 2.49
N ILE A 155 5.88 14.91 1.30
CA ILE A 155 6.57 15.04 0.02
C ILE A 155 5.75 15.95 -0.87
N ASP A 156 6.38 17.00 -1.43
CA ASP A 156 5.70 17.90 -2.35
C ASP A 156 5.33 17.19 -3.67
N GLY A 157 4.29 17.68 -4.34
CA GLY A 157 3.75 17.03 -5.53
C GLY A 157 4.75 16.92 -6.69
N ALA A 158 5.65 17.89 -6.88
CA ALA A 158 6.61 17.85 -7.97
C ALA A 158 7.68 16.78 -7.70
N THR A 159 8.15 16.67 -6.46
CA THR A 159 9.08 15.61 -6.05
C THR A 159 8.44 14.23 -6.17
N LEU A 160 7.21 14.05 -5.67
CA LEU A 160 6.51 12.77 -5.76
C LEU A 160 6.22 12.37 -7.21
N ALA A 161 5.90 13.32 -8.09
CA ALA A 161 5.74 13.07 -9.53
C ALA A 161 7.04 12.54 -10.18
N ARG A 162 8.20 13.10 -9.83
CA ARG A 162 9.50 12.59 -10.32
C ARG A 162 9.75 11.16 -9.84
N TYR A 163 9.48 10.87 -8.57
CA TYR A 163 9.66 9.53 -8.01
C TYR A 163 8.74 8.50 -8.71
N ILE A 164 7.47 8.85 -8.92
CA ILE A 164 6.53 8.02 -9.69
C ILE A 164 7.06 7.75 -11.10
N ALA A 165 7.60 8.77 -11.78
CA ALA A 165 8.19 8.61 -13.11
C ALA A 165 9.42 7.68 -13.10
N THR A 166 10.32 7.83 -12.12
CA THR A 166 11.49 6.94 -11.94
C THR A 166 11.06 5.48 -11.76
N ILE A 167 10.10 5.22 -10.88
CA ILE A 167 9.61 3.86 -10.57
C ILE A 167 8.95 3.24 -11.81
N ARG A 168 8.13 4.00 -12.54
CA ARG A 168 7.52 3.51 -13.78
C ARG A 168 8.53 3.22 -14.87
N ALA A 169 9.59 4.02 -14.96
CA ALA A 169 10.65 3.81 -15.94
C ALA A 169 11.43 2.50 -15.69
N SER A 170 11.43 1.96 -14.47
CA SER A 170 11.98 0.64 -14.18
C SER A 170 11.02 -0.52 -14.44
N GLY A 171 9.76 -0.22 -14.81
CA GLY A 171 8.70 -1.20 -15.04
C GLY A 171 7.89 -1.57 -13.79
N ALA A 172 8.21 -0.98 -12.63
CA ALA A 172 7.50 -1.21 -11.39
C ALA A 172 6.24 -0.34 -11.28
N MET A 173 5.24 -0.80 -10.51
CA MET A 173 4.09 0.00 -10.12
C MET A 173 4.48 1.06 -9.10
N ALA A 174 4.06 2.31 -9.31
CA ALA A 174 4.18 3.37 -8.33
C ALA A 174 2.89 3.49 -7.50
N CYS A 175 2.98 3.15 -6.22
CA CYS A 175 1.85 3.08 -5.30
C CYS A 175 1.94 4.18 -4.24
N ILE A 176 0.82 4.80 -3.86
CA ILE A 176 0.77 5.80 -2.78
C ILE A 176 -0.29 5.44 -1.74
N ALA A 177 -0.03 5.78 -0.49
CA ALA A 177 -0.94 5.70 0.65
C ALA A 177 -0.64 6.90 1.59
N GLY A 178 -0.85 6.77 2.90
CA GLY A 178 -0.54 7.84 3.86
C GLY A 178 -1.68 8.83 4.07
N SER A 179 -2.65 8.43 4.91
CA SER A 179 -3.79 9.25 5.37
C SER A 179 -4.57 9.98 4.26
N LEU A 180 -4.64 9.39 3.06
CA LEU A 180 -5.34 9.97 1.91
C LEU A 180 -6.85 10.07 2.16
N GLY A 181 -7.46 11.13 1.63
CA GLY A 181 -8.90 11.39 1.71
C GLY A 181 -9.38 12.29 0.60
N TRP A 182 -10.67 12.67 0.64
CA TRP A 182 -11.30 13.48 -0.40
C TRP A 182 -10.56 14.78 -0.74
N PRO A 183 -9.97 15.52 0.23
CA PRO A 183 -9.18 16.71 -0.08
C PRO A 183 -7.97 16.45 -0.98
N GLN A 184 -7.44 15.22 -0.99
CA GLN A 184 -6.29 14.83 -1.80
C GLN A 184 -6.70 14.25 -3.18
N LEU A 185 -7.99 14.12 -3.49
CA LEU A 185 -8.44 13.45 -4.72
C LEU A 185 -7.84 14.10 -6.00
N ASP A 186 -7.83 15.42 -6.08
CA ASP A 186 -7.29 16.12 -7.25
C ASP A 186 -5.78 15.95 -7.38
N GLN A 187 -5.06 15.90 -6.25
CA GLN A 187 -3.62 15.61 -6.24
C GLN A 187 -3.35 14.17 -6.70
N ILE A 188 -4.14 13.20 -6.23
CA ILE A 188 -4.06 11.79 -6.65
C ILE A 188 -4.32 11.67 -8.15
N ARG A 189 -5.38 12.31 -8.68
CA ARG A 189 -5.71 12.30 -10.10
C ARG A 189 -4.63 12.96 -10.96
N THR A 190 -4.04 14.06 -10.48
CA THR A 190 -2.97 14.77 -11.18
C THR A 190 -1.69 13.94 -11.25
N LEU A 191 -1.30 13.30 -10.15
CA LEU A 191 -0.13 12.41 -10.12
C LEU A 191 -0.38 11.09 -10.87
N ALA A 192 -1.64 10.66 -10.93
CA ALA A 192 -2.08 9.42 -11.54
C ALA A 192 -1.18 8.23 -11.18
N PRO A 193 -0.99 7.89 -9.88
CA PRO A 193 -0.23 6.71 -9.47
C PRO A 193 -0.91 5.44 -10.00
N ASP A 194 -0.18 4.33 -10.04
CA ASP A 194 -0.72 3.03 -10.47
C ASP A 194 -1.73 2.50 -9.44
N VAL A 195 -1.44 2.68 -8.15
CA VAL A 195 -2.32 2.28 -7.04
C VAL A 195 -2.38 3.40 -5.99
N ALA A 196 -3.58 3.67 -5.48
CA ALA A 196 -3.79 4.52 -4.30
C ALA A 196 -4.47 3.70 -3.18
N GLY A 197 -3.85 3.69 -2.00
CA GLY A 197 -4.23 2.89 -0.84
C GLY A 197 -4.97 3.68 0.23
N PHE A 198 -6.08 3.11 0.72
CA PHE A 198 -6.95 3.76 1.70
C PHE A 198 -7.34 2.82 2.84
N ARG A 199 -7.40 3.38 4.05
CA ARG A 199 -8.07 2.77 5.21
C ARG A 199 -9.09 3.72 5.79
N THR A 200 -8.63 4.82 6.40
CA THR A 200 -9.48 5.77 7.13
C THR A 200 -10.62 6.30 6.27
N ALA A 201 -10.35 6.64 5.01
CA ALA A 201 -11.36 7.18 4.10
C ALA A 201 -12.48 6.18 3.74
N LEU A 202 -12.22 4.88 3.92
CA LEU A 202 -13.16 3.79 3.66
C LEU A 202 -13.98 3.39 4.90
N CYS A 203 -13.67 3.95 6.07
CA CYS A 203 -14.32 3.64 7.34
C CYS A 203 -15.24 4.79 7.78
N GLU A 204 -16.32 4.50 8.51
CA GLU A 204 -17.22 5.55 9.04
C GLU A 204 -16.60 6.33 10.21
N ASN A 205 -15.98 5.63 11.16
CA ASN A 205 -15.53 6.18 12.44
C ASN A 205 -14.01 6.01 12.63
N GLY A 206 -13.24 6.31 11.58
CA GLY A 206 -11.78 6.22 11.61
C GLY A 206 -11.21 4.82 11.36
N ARG A 207 -9.88 4.72 11.28
CA ARG A 207 -9.18 3.54 10.71
C ARG A 207 -9.36 2.22 11.46
N THR A 208 -9.74 2.26 12.73
CA THR A 208 -9.97 1.06 13.55
C THR A 208 -11.42 0.59 13.51
N SER A 209 -12.35 1.43 13.02
CA SER A 209 -13.75 1.06 12.83
C SER A 209 -13.93 0.19 11.58
N ARG A 210 -15.11 -0.43 11.46
CA ARG A 210 -15.46 -1.27 10.31
C ARG A 210 -15.43 -0.45 9.02
N LEU A 211 -14.93 -1.06 7.94
CA LEU A 211 -15.07 -0.56 6.58
C LEU A 211 -16.55 -0.44 6.16
N ASP A 212 -16.88 0.62 5.43
CA ASP A 212 -18.19 0.84 4.81
C ASP A 212 -18.11 0.60 3.29
N PRO A 213 -18.80 -0.44 2.76
CA PRO A 213 -18.82 -0.74 1.33
C PRO A 213 -19.23 0.45 0.46
N ARG A 214 -20.12 1.33 0.95
CA ARG A 214 -20.56 2.51 0.17
C ARG A 214 -19.42 3.49 -0.04
N ARG A 215 -18.54 3.67 0.94
CA ARG A 215 -17.36 4.53 0.82
C ARG A 215 -16.35 3.93 -0.14
N VAL A 216 -16.19 2.61 -0.15
CA VAL A 216 -15.35 1.91 -1.15
C VAL A 216 -15.87 2.18 -2.56
N ALA A 217 -17.17 1.98 -2.79
CA ALA A 217 -17.78 2.22 -4.10
C ALA A 217 -17.60 3.69 -4.55
N GLN A 218 -17.79 4.65 -3.64
CA GLN A 218 -17.56 6.08 -3.94
C GLN A 218 -16.11 6.36 -4.36
N TRP A 219 -15.13 5.75 -3.68
CA TRP A 219 -13.72 5.92 -4.04
C TRP A 219 -13.36 5.21 -5.34
N ALA A 220 -13.90 4.02 -5.59
CA ALA A 220 -13.70 3.31 -6.85
C ALA A 220 -14.20 4.17 -8.02
N ASP A 221 -15.45 4.64 -7.94
CA ASP A 221 -16.03 5.53 -8.95
C ASP A 221 -15.19 6.80 -9.16
N ALA A 222 -14.74 7.44 -8.08
CA ALA A 222 -13.96 8.67 -8.16
C ALA A 222 -12.57 8.47 -8.78
N LEU A 223 -11.92 7.33 -8.56
CA LEU A 223 -10.60 7.03 -9.12
C LEU A 223 -10.67 6.51 -10.56
N HIS A 224 -11.75 5.81 -10.92
CA HIS A 224 -11.93 5.25 -12.25
C HIS A 224 -12.46 6.27 -13.26
N HIS A 225 -13.25 7.26 -12.81
CA HIS A 225 -13.77 8.31 -13.67
C HIS A 225 -12.93 9.59 -13.55
N ALA A 226 -12.43 10.08 -14.69
CA ALA A 226 -11.76 11.38 -14.75
C ALA A 226 -12.76 12.49 -14.36
N ALA A 227 -12.26 13.56 -13.71
CA ALA A 227 -13.05 14.77 -13.57
C ALA A 227 -13.48 15.23 -14.98
N PRO A 228 -14.74 15.66 -15.20
CA PRO A 228 -15.07 16.32 -16.45
C PRO A 228 -14.07 17.46 -16.66
N SER A 229 -13.42 17.47 -17.82
CA SER A 229 -12.54 18.56 -18.22
C SER A 229 -13.31 19.86 -18.02
N ALA A 230 -12.79 20.75 -17.15
CA ALA A 230 -13.22 22.13 -17.14
C ALA A 230 -12.88 22.68 -18.53
N ALA A 231 -13.90 22.76 -19.39
CA ALA A 231 -13.78 23.35 -20.70
C ALA A 231 -13.27 24.79 -20.53
N ALA A 232 -12.19 25.10 -21.26
CA ALA A 232 -11.59 26.41 -21.35
C ALA A 232 -12.53 27.45 -21.96
#